data_AF-A0A356IA57-F1
#
_entry.id   AF-A0A356IA57-F1
#
_cell.length_a   1.000
_cell.length_b   1.000
_cell.length_c   1.000
_cell.angle_alpha   90.00
_cell.angle_beta   90.00
_cell.angle_gamma   90.00
#
_symmetry.space_group_name_H-M   'P 1'
#
loop_
_entity.id
_entity.type
_entity.pdbx_description
1 polymer ?
#
loop_
_entity_poly.entity_id
_entity_poly.type
_entity_poly.pdbx_seq_one_letter_code
_entity_poly.pdbx_strand_id
1 'polypeptide(L)' 'MINLQNFVQSMYAKRIEDCTDQELYYALLAFTKQQSEAKYTNDQKKKVYYISAEFLIGKLLSNNLINLGLYDE' A
#
# COMPACT_ATOMS: atom_id res chain seq x y z
N MET A 1 11.67 9.84 -7.34
CA MET A 1 11.26 8.63 -6.57
C MET A 1 10.65 9.14 -5.28
N ILE A 2 9.36 8.86 -5.01
CA ILE A 2 8.69 9.32 -3.79
C ILE A 2 9.12 8.38 -2.67
N ASN A 3 9.95 8.86 -1.74
CA ASN A 3 10.36 8.13 -0.54
C ASN A 3 9.31 8.33 0.57
N LEU A 4 9.10 7.33 1.43
CA LEU A 4 8.17 7.37 2.56
C LEU A 4 8.34 8.65 3.42
N GLN A 5 9.58 9.11 3.61
CA GLN A 5 9.86 10.34 4.36
C GLN A 5 9.19 11.57 3.76
N ASN A 6 9.18 11.69 2.43
CA ASN A 6 8.49 12.80 1.75
C ASN A 6 6.97 12.66 1.88
N PHE A 7 6.47 11.42 1.91
CA PHE A 7 5.06 11.13 2.08
C PHE A 7 4.56 11.54 3.47
N VAL A 8 5.29 11.14 4.51
CA VAL A 8 5.01 11.51 5.90
C VAL A 8 5.11 13.02 6.10
N GLN A 9 6.13 13.66 5.53
CA GLN A 9 6.26 15.12 5.57
C GLN A 9 5.09 15.82 4.89
N SER A 10 4.59 15.32 3.75
CA SER A 10 3.45 15.92 3.05
C SER A 10 2.13 15.77 3.81
N MET A 11 1.94 14.64 4.51
CA MET A 11 0.68 14.30 5.17
C MET A 11 0.56 14.92 6.57
N TYR A 12 1.68 15.02 7.28
CA TYR A 12 1.71 15.40 8.70
C TYR A 12 2.64 16.57 9.02
N ALA A 13 3.42 17.07 8.05
CA ALA A 13 4.48 18.06 8.27
C ALA A 13 5.52 17.63 9.32
N LYS A 14 5.72 16.32 9.47
CA LYS A 14 6.62 15.69 10.45
C LYS A 14 7.71 14.86 9.78
N ARG A 15 8.80 14.63 10.50
CA ARG A 15 9.77 13.58 10.17
C ARG A 15 9.21 12.21 10.58
N ILE A 16 9.73 11.12 9.99
CA ILE A 16 9.31 9.76 10.34
C ILE A 16 9.45 9.48 11.84
N GLU A 17 10.55 9.91 12.45
CA GLU A 17 10.83 9.68 13.87
C GLU A 17 9.90 10.44 14.83
N ASP A 18 9.24 11.50 14.34
CA ASP A 18 8.30 12.31 15.13
C ASP A 18 6.84 11.82 14.98
N CYS A 19 6.62 10.82 14.13
CA CYS A 19 5.30 10.25 13.90
C CYS A 19 4.96 9.16 14.91
N THR A 20 3.68 9.12 15.28
CA THR A 20 3.12 7.99 16.02
C THR A 20 3.00 6.76 15.11
N ASP A 21 2.96 5.56 15.69
CA ASP A 21 2.71 4.31 14.95
C ASP A 21 1.43 4.38 14.11
N GLN A 22 0.40 5.06 14.61
CA GLN A 22 -0.86 5.25 13.90
C GLN A 22 -0.67 6.13 12.64
N GLU A 23 0.05 7.25 12.77
CA GLU A 23 0.37 8.13 11.63
C GLU A 23 1.23 7.40 10.60
N LEU A 24 2.24 6.64 11.05
CA LEU A 24 3.07 5.82 10.16
C LEU A 24 2.26 4.74 9.45
N TYR A 25 1.34 4.08 10.15
CA TYR A 25 0.44 3.10 9.55
C TYR A 25 -0.41 3.72 8.44
N TYR A 26 -1.02 4.88 8.69
CA TYR A 26 -1.86 5.54 7.67
C TYR A 26 -1.03 6.10 6.50
N ALA A 27 0.18 6.60 6.76
CA ALA A 27 1.11 7.01 5.71
C ALA A 27 1.49 5.81 4.81
N LEU A 28 1.89 4.68 5.40
CA LEU A 28 2.22 3.46 4.67
C LEU A 28 1.01 2.91 3.89
N LEU A 29 -0.19 2.96 4.49
CA LEU A 29 -1.42 2.54 3.81
C LEU A 29 -1.68 3.38 2.55
N ALA A 30 -1.59 4.71 2.66
CA ALA A 30 -1.82 5.62 1.55
C ALA A 30 -0.72 5.49 0.48
N PHE A 31 0.54 5.39 0.89
CA PHE A 31 1.67 5.16 0.01
C PHE A 31 1.52 3.85 -0.78
N THR A 32 1.20 2.75 -0.09
CA THR A 32 0.99 1.43 -0.71
C THR A 32 -0.14 1.46 -1.74
N LYS A 33 -1.24 2.17 -1.45
CA LYS A 33 -2.35 2.33 -2.40
C LYS A 33 -1.92 3.09 -3.65
N GLN A 34 -1.24 4.23 -3.50
CA GLN A 34 -0.75 5.02 -4.63
C GLN A 34 0.21 4.20 -5.52
N GLN A 35 1.11 3.44 -4.91
CA GLN A 35 2.04 2.58 -5.65
C GLN A 35 1.31 1.43 -6.37
N SER A 36 0.23 0.91 -5.79
CA SER A 36 -0.61 -0.11 -6.42
C SER A 36 -1.45 0.43 -7.58
N GLU A 37 -1.97 1.66 -7.50
CA GLU A 37 -2.77 2.29 -8.57
C GLU A 37 -1.95 2.54 -9.83
N ALA A 38 -0.64 2.79 -9.68
CA ALA A 38 0.27 2.92 -10.80
C ALA A 38 0.53 1.58 -11.54
N LYS A 39 0.13 0.44 -10.97
CA LYS A 39 0.27 -0.88 -11.60
C LYS A 39 -0.96 -1.18 -12.45
N TYR A 40 -0.66 -1.70 -13.64
CA TYR A 40 -1.62 -1.88 -14.72
C TYR A 40 -2.70 -2.94 -14.38
N THR A 41 -3.95 -2.68 -14.77
CA THR A 41 -5.04 -3.66 -14.69
C THR A 41 -4.97 -4.64 -15.85
N ASN A 42 -5.23 -5.92 -15.61
CA ASN A 42 -5.15 -6.96 -16.65
C ASN A 42 -6.05 -6.65 -17.88
N ASP A 43 -5.45 -6.47 -19.07
CA ASP A 43 -6.13 -6.15 -20.34
C ASP A 43 -6.76 -7.38 -21.04
N GLN A 44 -6.91 -8.50 -20.33
CA GLN A 44 -7.47 -9.71 -20.91
C GLN A 44 -8.95 -9.57 -21.27
N LYS A 45 -9.28 -9.94 -22.52
CA LYS A 45 -10.64 -9.88 -23.09
C LYS A 45 -11.66 -10.77 -22.37
N LYS A 46 -11.22 -11.90 -21.79
CA LYS A 46 -12.11 -12.85 -21.09
C LYS A 46 -11.94 -12.69 -19.58
N LYS A 47 -13.04 -12.37 -18.89
CA LYS A 47 -13.08 -12.20 -17.43
C LYS A 47 -13.28 -13.56 -16.74
N VAL A 48 -12.56 -13.78 -15.65
CA VAL A 48 -12.75 -14.92 -14.74
C VAL A 48 -13.46 -14.40 -13.49
N TYR A 49 -14.54 -15.06 -13.10
CA TYR A 49 -15.34 -14.70 -11.92
C TYR A 49 -15.10 -15.74 -10.83
N TYR A 50 -14.53 -15.30 -9.72
CA TYR A 50 -14.31 -16.15 -8.55
C TYR A 50 -15.41 -15.90 -7.53
N ILE A 51 -16.24 -16.92 -7.27
CA ILE A 51 -17.40 -16.85 -6.37
C ILE A 51 -17.11 -17.74 -5.17
N SER A 52 -17.21 -17.17 -3.97
CA SER A 52 -17.01 -17.88 -2.70
C SER A 52 -18.04 -17.40 -1.68
N ALA A 53 -18.40 -18.29 -0.76
CA ALA A 53 -19.22 -17.94 0.40
C ALA A 53 -18.47 -17.00 1.36
N GLU A 54 -17.13 -17.08 1.40
CA GLU A 54 -16.30 -16.25 2.25
C GLU A 54 -14.91 -15.99 1.67
N PHE A 55 -14.28 -14.90 2.10
CA PHE A 55 -12.90 -14.54 1.79
C PHE A 55 -12.18 -14.06 3.06
N LEU A 56 -11.40 -14.94 3.68
CA LEU A 56 -10.61 -14.62 4.87
C LEU A 56 -9.22 -14.08 4.47
N ILE A 57 -9.18 -12.83 4.02
CA ILE A 57 -7.98 -12.26 3.35
C ILE A 57 -6.86 -11.80 4.32
N GLY A 58 -7.17 -11.65 5.62
CA GLY A 58 -6.20 -11.26 6.64
C GLY A 58 -5.66 -9.82 6.50
N LYS A 59 -4.53 -9.54 7.15
CA LYS A 59 -3.87 -8.22 7.08
C LYS A 59 -3.14 -8.07 5.76
N LEU A 60 -3.39 -6.96 5.07
CA LEU A 60 -2.89 -6.74 3.71
C LEU A 60 -1.63 -5.89 3.62
N LEU A 61 -1.32 -5.04 4.61
CA LEU A 61 -0.27 -4.03 4.46
C LEU A 61 1.11 -4.63 4.12
N SER A 62 1.60 -5.55 4.96
CA SER A 62 2.89 -6.20 4.73
C SER A 62 2.90 -7.01 3.44
N ASN A 63 1.83 -7.76 3.15
CA ASN A 63 1.71 -8.55 1.93
C ASN A 63 1.74 -7.66 0.67
N ASN A 64 1.07 -6.52 0.70
CA ASN A 64 1.06 -5.59 -0.41
C ASN A 64 2.44 -4.94 -0.61
N LEU A 65 3.11 -4.55 0.47
CA LEU A 65 4.48 -4.01 0.40
C LEU A 65 5.45 -5.04 -0.19
N ILE A 66 5.38 -6.31 0.22
CA ILE A 66 6.19 -7.40 -0.33
C ILE A 66 5.90 -7.58 -1.83
N ASN A 67 4.63 -7.67 -2.22
CA ASN A 67 4.24 -7.85 -3.63
C ASN A 67 4.60 -6.67 -4.53
N LEU A 68 4.74 -5.47 -3.96
CA LEU A 68 5.22 -4.28 -4.67
C LEU A 68 6.75 -4.17 -4.68
N GLY A 69 7.47 -4.99 -3.91
CA GLY A 69 8.92 -4.94 -3.75
C GLY A 69 9.42 -3.79 -2.86
N LEU A 70 8.57 -3.28 -1.95
CA LEU A 70 8.81 -2.09 -1.13
C LEU A 70 8.97 -2.40 0.37
N TYR A 71 9.05 -3.68 0.75
CA TYR A 71 9.05 -4.07 2.16
C TYR A 71 10.40 -3.85 2.86
N ASP A 72 11.51 -4.01 2.13
CA ASP A 72 12.88 -3.93 2.66
C ASP A 72 13.58 -2.58 2.35
N GLU A 73 12.88 -1.62 1.72
CA GLU A 73 13.37 -0.25 1.43
C GLU A 73 13.33 0.67 2.65
#